data_AF-A0A9X2GDT7-F1
#
_entry.id   AF-A0A9X2GDT7-F1
#
_cell.length_a   1.000
_cell.length_b   1.000
_cell.length_c   1.000
_cell.angle_alpha   90.00
_cell.angle_beta   90.00
_cell.angle_gamma   90.00
#
_symmetry.space_group_name_H-M   'P 1'
#
loop_
_entity.id
_entity.type
_entity.pdbx_description
1 polymer ?
#
loop_
_entity_poly.entity_id
_entity_poly.type
_entity_poly.pdbx_seq_one_letter_code
_entity_poly.pdbx_strand_id
1 'polypeptide(L)'
;MVLHYGTAQAKVAHVAAVLMEGGRVTGTLQTPQGAPQAIWTVTVPADKTVTALEFANDEGETIKRIHRRPEVASEVNARPVG
;
A
#
# COMPACT_ATOMS: atom_id res chain seq x y z
N MET A 1 -10.08 -8.29 -6.15
CA MET A 1 -8.95 -8.01 -5.24
C MET A 1 -8.01 -7.02 -5.91
N VAL A 2 -7.40 -6.11 -5.17
CA VAL A 2 -6.38 -5.16 -5.64
C VAL A 2 -5.09 -5.43 -4.87
N LEU A 3 -3.98 -5.62 -5.59
CA LEU A 3 -2.66 -5.84 -5.02
C LEU A 3 -1.88 -4.52 -5.00
N HIS A 4 -1.47 -4.09 -3.82
CA HIS A 4 -0.47 -3.03 -3.65
C HIS A 4 0.87 -3.66 -3.31
N TYR A 5 1.95 -3.19 -3.92
CA TYR A 5 3.28 -3.70 -3.68
C TYR A 5 4.34 -2.61 -3.80
N GLY A 6 5.52 -2.88 -3.25
CA GLY A 6 6.69 -2.02 -3.38
C GLY A 6 7.89 -2.55 -2.62
N THR A 7 8.96 -1.76 -2.60
CA THR A 7 10.12 -2.06 -1.76
C THR A 7 9.97 -1.42 -0.38
N ALA A 8 10.51 -2.11 0.62
CA ALA A 8 10.56 -1.67 2.01
C ALA A 8 11.99 -1.25 2.36
N GLN A 9 12.11 -0.17 3.12
CA GLN A 9 13.40 0.24 3.68
C GLN A 9 13.80 -0.71 4.80
N ALA A 10 15.10 -0.79 5.12
CA ALA A 10 15.65 -1.77 6.07
C ALA A 10 15.02 -1.74 7.48
N LYS A 11 14.41 -0.61 7.89
CA LYS A 11 13.78 -0.45 9.20
C LYS A 11 12.30 -0.89 9.24
N VAL A 12 11.70 -1.15 8.07
CA VAL A 12 10.28 -1.53 7.97
C VAL A 12 10.16 -3.02 8.25
N ALA A 13 9.39 -3.37 9.29
CA ALA A 13 9.03 -4.74 9.62
C ALA A 13 7.56 -5.07 9.26
N HIS A 14 6.70 -4.04 9.24
CA HIS A 14 5.27 -4.22 9.00
C HIS A 14 4.75 -3.22 7.96
N VAL A 15 3.77 -3.68 7.18
CA VAL A 15 3.00 -2.84 6.26
C VAL A 15 1.50 -3.08 6.47
N ALA A 16 0.70 -2.03 6.39
CA ALA A 16 -0.75 -2.13 6.41
C ALA A 16 -1.38 -1.13 5.44
N ALA A 17 -2.44 -1.54 4.75
CA ALA A 17 -3.31 -0.63 4.02
C ALA A 17 -4.43 -0.14 4.94
N VAL A 18 -4.57 1.17 5.07
CA VAL A 18 -5.67 1.82 5.80
C VAL A 18 -6.84 2.01 4.83
N LEU A 19 -7.98 1.44 5.18
CA LEU A 19 -9.22 1.53 4.40
C LEU A 19 -9.99 2.80 4.74
N MET A 20 -10.74 3.33 3.77
CA MET A 20 -11.57 4.52 3.95
C MET A 20 -12.62 4.37 5.04
N GLU A 21 -13.22 3.19 5.16
CA GLU A 21 -14.29 2.86 6.11
C GLU A 21 -13.82 2.70 7.56
N GLY A 22 -12.53 2.91 7.85
CA GLY A 22 -11.96 2.66 9.17
C GLY A 22 -11.64 1.18 9.35
N GLY A 23 -10.52 0.76 8.76
CA GLY A 23 -10.00 -0.60 8.89
C GLY A 23 -8.56 -0.65 8.42
N ARG A 24 -7.84 -1.71 8.81
CA ARG A 24 -6.48 -1.96 8.33
C ARG A 24 -6.38 -3.37 7.77
N VAL A 25 -5.75 -3.50 6.62
CA VAL A 25 -5.39 -4.78 6.02
C VAL A 25 -3.89 -4.95 6.14
N THR A 26 -3.47 -5.91 6.96
CA THR A 26 -2.06 -6.24 7.15
C THR A 26 -1.51 -6.86 5.86
N GLY A 27 -0.39 -6.33 5.39
CA GLY A 27 0.35 -6.91 4.28
C GLY A 27 1.40 -7.90 4.74
N THR A 28 2.03 -8.52 3.76
CA THR A 28 3.19 -9.38 3.95
C THR A 28 4.46 -8.66 3.55
N LEU A 29 5.51 -8.84 4.35
CA LEU A 29 6.86 -8.42 4.03
C LEU A 29 7.68 -9.68 3.73
N GLN A 30 8.42 -9.68 2.64
CA GLN A 30 9.28 -10.79 2.24
C GLN A 30 10.66 -10.24 1.87
N THR A 31 11.71 -10.85 2.42
CA THR A 31 13.10 -10.50 2.07
C THR A 31 13.72 -11.71 1.37
N PRO A 32 13.73 -11.72 0.02
CA PRO A 32 14.39 -12.80 -0.72
C PRO A 32 15.87 -12.89 -0.34
N GLN A 33 16.40 -14.11 -0.30
CA GLN A 33 17.81 -14.34 0.02
C GLN A 33 18.70 -13.60 -0.99
N GLY A 34 19.62 -12.76 -0.50
CA GLY A 34 20.52 -11.96 -1.33
C GLY A 34 19.92 -10.65 -1.87
N ALA A 35 18.64 -10.33 -1.58
CA ALA A 35 18.06 -9.05 -1.96
C ALA A 35 18.50 -7.93 -1.00
N PRO A 36 18.90 -6.75 -1.52
CA PRO A 36 19.31 -5.62 -0.69
C PRO A 36 18.14 -4.95 0.04
N GLN A 37 16.90 -5.19 -0.41
CA GLN A 37 15.68 -4.61 0.15
C GLN A 37 14.58 -5.67 0.22
N ALA A 38 13.75 -5.57 1.25
CA ALA A 38 12.54 -6.37 1.37
C ALA A 38 11.47 -5.86 0.40
N ILE A 39 10.58 -6.75 -0.01
CA ILE A 39 9.40 -6.45 -0.83
C ILE A 39 8.18 -6.59 0.06
N TRP A 40 7.30 -5.60 0.01
CA TRP A 40 6.02 -5.65 0.69
C TRP A 40 4.87 -5.80 -0.29
N THR A 41 3.84 -6.52 0.13
CA THR A 41 2.61 -6.73 -0.62
C THR A 41 1.41 -6.61 0.31
N VAL A 42 0.34 -5.94 -0.13
CA VAL A 42 -0.95 -5.86 0.59
C VAL A 42 -2.04 -6.16 -0.42
N THR A 43 -2.87 -7.18 -0.13
CA THR A 43 -4.01 -7.53 -0.97
C THR A 43 -5.29 -7.04 -0.32
N VAL A 44 -6.00 -6.14 -0.97
CA VAL A 44 -7.21 -5.52 -0.46
C VAL A 44 -8.42 -5.96 -1.31
N PRO A 45 -9.59 -6.20 -0.72
CA PRO A 45 -10.81 -6.45 -1.49
C PRO A 45 -11.11 -5.28 -2.45
N ALA A 46 -11.59 -5.59 -3.66
CA ALA A 46 -11.73 -4.57 -4.71
C ALA A 46 -12.87 -3.58 -4.45
N ASP A 47 -13.80 -3.94 -3.58
CA ASP A 47 -14.88 -3.11 -3.06
C ASP A 47 -14.40 -2.13 -1.96
N LYS A 48 -13.13 -2.22 -1.53
CA LYS A 48 -12.57 -1.38 -0.46
C LYS A 48 -11.57 -0.37 -1.01
N THR A 49 -11.72 0.89 -0.60
CA THR A 49 -10.81 1.97 -0.98
C THR A 49 -9.69 2.12 0.04
N VAL A 50 -8.43 2.08 -0.43
CA VAL A 50 -7.25 2.37 0.39
C VAL A 50 -6.99 3.88 0.42
N THR A 51 -6.90 4.45 1.61
CA THR A 51 -6.59 5.89 1.83
C THR A 51 -5.14 6.13 2.20
N ALA A 52 -4.48 5.13 2.80
CA ALA A 52 -3.07 5.23 3.13
C ALA A 52 -2.40 3.84 3.20
N LEU A 53 -1.09 3.84 3.06
CA LEU A 53 -0.21 2.72 3.40
C LEU A 53 0.63 3.15 4.60
N GLU A 54 0.55 2.39 5.69
CA GLU A 54 1.35 2.58 6.89
C GLU A 54 2.47 1.54 6.92
N PHE A 55 3.67 2.01 7.25
CA PHE A 55 4.88 1.21 7.41
C PHE A 55 5.38 1.39 8.84
N ALA A 56 5.62 0.30 9.54
CA ALA A 56 6.05 0.31 10.94
C ALA A 56 7.33 -0.50 11.15
N ASN A 57 8.08 -0.17 12.20
CA ASN A 57 9.19 -0.98 12.70
C ASN A 57 8.65 -2.22 13.45
N ASP A 58 9.57 -3.06 13.93
CA ASP A 58 9.30 -4.25 14.73
C ASP A 58 8.66 -3.94 16.10
N GLU A 59 8.89 -2.73 16.64
CA GLU A 59 8.24 -2.23 17.85
C GLU A 59 6.79 -1.76 17.60
N GLY A 60 6.33 -1.73 16.35
CA GLY A 60 4.99 -1.27 15.96
C GLY A 60 4.85 0.25 15.81
N GLU A 61 5.95 1.00 15.93
CA GLU A 61 6.00 2.43 15.66
C GLU A 61 5.89 2.70 14.16
N THR A 62 4.99 3.61 13.78
CA THR A 62 4.82 4.00 12.37
C THR A 62 6.00 4.86 11.90
N ILE A 63 6.87 4.27 11.09
CA ILE A 63 8.00 4.96 10.45
C ILE A 63 7.51 5.90 9.35
N LYS A 64 6.53 5.45 8.57
CA LYS A 64 6.05 6.19 7.40
C LYS A 64 4.59 5.91 7.11
N ARG A 65 3.85 6.97 6.77
CA ARG A 65 2.50 6.89 6.23
C ARG A 65 2.45 7.56 4.87
N ILE A 66 2.04 6.80 3.86
CA ILE A 66 1.88 7.29 2.49
C ILE A 66 0.38 7.39 2.22
N HIS A 67 -0.13 8.61 2.13
CA HIS A 67 -1.52 8.81 1.73
C HIS A 67 -1.68 8.49 0.25
N ARG A 68 -2.57 7.54 -0.05
CA ARG A 68 -3.06 7.36 -1.40
C ARG A 68 -4.20 8.36 -1.56
N ARG A 69 -4.02 9.31 -2.47
CA ARG A 69 -5.18 9.99 -3.05
C ARG A 69 -5.96 8.86 -3.75
N PRO A 70 -7.26 8.65 -3.47
CA PRO A 70 -8.03 7.76 -4.32
C PRO A 70 -7.81 8.26 -5.74
N GLU A 71 -7.23 7.41 -6.57
CA GLU A 71 -7.18 7.65 -7.98
C GLU A 71 -8.64 7.55 -8.42
N VAL A 72 -9.37 8.66 -8.32
CA VAL A 72 -10.56 8.83 -9.13
C VAL A 72 -9.98 8.80 -10.53
N ALA A 73 -10.02 7.62 -11.17
CA ALA A 73 -9.59 7.46 -12.54
C ALA A 73 -10.19 8.65 -13.29
N SER A 74 -9.33 9.49 -13.84
CA SER A 74 -9.77 10.64 -14.64
C SER A 74 -10.27 10.13 -15.99
N GLU A 75 -11.23 9.21 -16.00
CA GLU A 75 -11.94 8.74 -17.18
C GLU A 75 -13.05 9.72 -17.61
N VAL A 76 -13.20 10.86 -16.92
CA VAL A 76 -14.21 11.88 -17.24
C VAL A 76 -13.69 12.96 -18.22
N ASN A 77 -12.42 12.92 -18.64
CA ASN A 77 -11.84 13.98 -19.51
C ASN A 77 -11.23 13.51 -20.84
N ALA A 78 -11.46 12.26 -21.26
CA ALA A 78 -11.18 11.88 -22.64
C ALA A 78 -12.24 12.51 -23.56
N ARG A 79 -11.98 13.71 -24.09
CA ARG A 79 -12.78 14.25 -25.19
C ARG A 79 -12.53 13.38 -26.42
N PRO A 80 -13.56 12.90 -27.13
CA PRO A 80 -13.34 12.19 -28.40
C PRO A 80 -12.64 13.16 -29.37
N VAL A 81 -11.50 12.72 -29.90
CA VAL A 81 -10.86 13.40 -31.04
C VAL A 81 -11.57 12.89 -32.29
N GLY A 82 -12.54 13.69 -32.75
CA GLY A 82 -13.13 13.58 -34.09
C GLY A 82 -12.38 14.47 -35.08
#